data_AF-A0A355X6N3-F1
#
_entry.id   AF-A0A355X6N3-F1
#
_cell.length_a   1.000
_cell.length_b   1.000
_cell.length_c   1.000
_cell.angle_alpha   90.00
_cell.angle_beta   90.00
_cell.angle_gamma   90.00
#
_symmetry.space_group_name_H-M   'P 1'
#
loop_
_entity.id
_entity.type
_entity.pdbx_description
1 polymer ?
#
loop_
_entity_poly.entity_id
_entity_poly.type
_entity_poly.pdbx_seq_one_letter_code
_entity_poly.pdbx_strand_id
1 'polypeptide(L)'
;MSAIQIVIIAAVILVLGIIVFPLINRHQFRNLPPDQQVRIIMKEAKGLAYFKNVSKGSEGVLYYVKNKRKILAFTWVLADGKMLCTRENPFERWDYPEERELLNEDEHKQLMEELEKFNKKNPVKIVFK
;
A
#
# COMPACT_ATOMS: atom_id res chain seq x y z
N MET A 1 20.51 41.20 -2.74
CA MET A 1 19.28 40.41 -2.96
C MET A 1 18.10 41.35 -2.82
N SER A 2 17.23 41.43 -3.83
CA SER A 2 15.97 42.17 -3.69
C SER A 2 14.93 41.34 -2.94
N ALA A 3 13.95 41.99 -2.31
CA ALA A 3 12.85 41.30 -1.61
C ALA A 3 12.14 40.27 -2.52
N ILE A 4 12.01 40.59 -3.81
CA ILE A 4 11.42 39.69 -4.82
C ILE A 4 12.26 38.42 -4.99
N GLN A 5 13.60 38.52 -5.04
CA GLN A 5 14.47 37.33 -5.13
C GLN A 5 14.33 36.42 -3.91
N ILE A 6 14.22 37.00 -2.71
CA ILE A 6 14.03 36.23 -1.46
C ILE A 6 12.71 35.46 -1.50
N VAL A 7 11.62 36.12 -1.93
CA VAL A 7 10.30 35.49 -2.05
C VAL A 7 10.32 34.35 -3.07
N ILE A 8 10.98 34.55 -4.22
CA ILE A 8 11.11 33.50 -5.25
C ILE A 8 11.89 32.30 -4.70
N ILE A 9 13.02 32.52 -4.02
CA ILE A 9 13.81 31.44 -3.43
C ILE A 9 13.01 30.69 -2.38
N ALA A 10 12.31 31.39 -1.49
CA ALA A 10 11.46 30.78 -0.47
C ALA A 10 10.33 29.95 -1.08
N ALA A 11 9.69 30.45 -2.14
CA ALA A 11 8.65 29.72 -2.88
C ALA A 11 9.19 28.43 -3.52
N VAL A 12 10.37 28.49 -4.13
CA VAL A 12 11.01 27.30 -4.73
C VAL A 12 11.32 26.24 -3.67
N ILE A 13 11.87 26.63 -2.52
CA ILE A 13 12.17 25.70 -1.43
C ILE A 13 10.87 25.04 -0.91
N LEU A 14 9.80 25.82 -0.76
CA LEU A 14 8.48 25.30 -0.36
C LEU A 14 7.94 24.28 -1.37
N VAL A 15 8.01 24.59 -2.67
CA VAL A 15 7.57 23.69 -3.73
C VAL A 15 8.39 22.39 -3.74
N LEU A 16 9.71 22.49 -3.58
CA LEU A 16 10.60 21.32 -3.50
C LEU A 16 10.24 20.43 -2.29
N GLY A 17 10.02 21.03 -1.13
CA GLY A 17 9.66 20.29 0.09
C GLY A 17 8.28 19.63 0.04
N ILE A 18 7.28 20.30 -0.54
CA ILE A 18 5.89 19.83 -0.53
C ILE A 18 5.60 18.87 -1.69
N ILE A 19 6.19 19.09 -2.87
CA ILE A 19 5.86 18.31 -4.08
C ILE A 19 6.96 17.32 -4.40
N VAL A 20 8.20 17.79 -4.54
CA VAL A 20 9.30 16.96 -5.05
C VAL A 20 9.69 15.88 -4.05
N PHE A 21 9.83 16.24 -2.77
CA PHE A 21 10.23 15.28 -1.73
C PHE A 21 9.24 14.11 -1.58
N PRO A 22 7.89 14.32 -1.50
CA PRO A 22 6.95 13.20 -1.45
C PRO A 22 6.93 12.34 -2.71
N LEU A 23 7.13 12.94 -3.90
CA LEU A 23 7.20 12.18 -5.15
C LEU A 23 8.40 11.25 -5.19
N ILE A 24 9.58 11.74 -4.77
CA ILE A 24 10.80 10.92 -4.66
C ILE A 24 10.59 9.80 -3.65
N ASN A 25 10.07 10.10 -2.45
CA ASN A 25 9.84 9.08 -1.43
C ASN A 25 8.87 7.98 -1.90
N ARG A 26 7.77 8.36 -2.57
CA ARG A 26 6.81 7.40 -3.15
C ARG A 26 7.44 6.56 -4.27
N HIS A 27 8.34 7.15 -5.06
CA HIS A 27 9.06 6.42 -6.11
C HIS A 27 10.07 5.42 -5.50
N GLN A 28 10.88 5.87 -4.54
CA GLN A 28 11.82 5.02 -3.80
C GLN A 28 11.09 3.86 -3.13
N PHE A 29 10.01 4.14 -2.38
CA PHE A 29 9.23 3.12 -1.70
C PHE A 29 8.71 2.02 -2.63
N ARG A 30 8.18 2.39 -3.82
CA ARG A 30 7.71 1.43 -4.83
C ARG A 30 8.84 0.54 -5.36
N ASN A 31 10.06 1.03 -5.38
CA ASN A 31 11.22 0.30 -5.91
C ASN A 31 11.96 -0.52 -4.85
N LEU A 32 11.59 -0.41 -3.57
CA LEU A 32 12.16 -1.24 -2.52
C LEU A 32 11.78 -2.72 -2.71
N PRO A 33 12.61 -3.67 -2.25
CA PRO A 33 12.23 -5.06 -2.12
C PRO A 33 10.98 -5.24 -1.25
N PRO A 34 10.14 -6.27 -1.50
CA PRO A 34 8.89 -6.49 -0.76
C PRO A 34 9.06 -6.49 0.76
N ASP A 35 10.08 -7.17 1.31
CA ASP A 35 10.32 -7.22 2.76
C ASP A 35 10.59 -5.84 3.38
N GLN A 36 11.28 -4.97 2.64
CA GLN A 36 11.54 -3.60 3.10
C GLN A 36 10.28 -2.75 3.03
N GLN A 37 9.46 -2.94 1.99
CA GLN A 37 8.15 -2.29 1.91
C GLN A 37 7.28 -2.69 3.10
N VAL A 38 7.17 -3.99 3.38
CA VAL A 38 6.40 -4.53 4.50
C VAL A 38 6.90 -3.95 5.82
N ARG A 39 8.23 -3.89 6.06
CA ARG A 39 8.79 -3.31 7.29
C ARG A 39 8.40 -1.84 7.48
N ILE A 40 8.43 -1.04 6.42
CA ILE A 40 8.01 0.37 6.47
C ILE A 40 6.50 0.45 6.77
N ILE A 41 5.68 -0.36 6.09
CA ILE A 41 4.24 -0.43 6.30
C ILE A 41 3.91 -0.83 7.74
N MET A 42 4.60 -1.83 8.31
CA MET A 42 4.45 -2.25 9.71
C MET A 42 4.78 -1.11 10.67
N LYS A 43 5.85 -0.34 10.41
CA LYS A 43 6.22 0.82 11.24
C LYS A 43 5.17 1.92 11.18
N GLU A 44 4.58 2.16 10.01
CA GLU A 44 3.51 3.14 9.81
C GLU A 44 2.15 2.69 10.38
N ALA A 45 1.95 1.39 10.59
CA ALA A 45 0.69 0.85 11.09
C ALA A 45 0.41 1.33 12.53
N LYS A 46 -0.54 2.25 12.68
CA LYS A 46 -0.99 2.80 13.97
C LYS A 46 -2.12 1.97 14.60
N GLY A 47 -2.07 0.64 14.47
CA GLY A 47 -3.09 -0.27 15.01
C GLY A 47 -4.43 -0.30 14.27
N LEU A 48 -4.52 0.39 13.14
CA LEU A 48 -5.70 0.37 12.26
C LEU A 48 -5.54 -0.71 11.19
N ALA A 49 -6.65 -1.37 10.85
CA ALA A 49 -6.73 -2.25 9.69
C ALA A 49 -6.96 -1.41 8.42
N TYR A 50 -6.16 -1.63 7.38
CA TYR A 50 -6.31 -0.90 6.12
C TYR A 50 -5.64 -1.62 4.95
N PHE A 51 -6.01 -1.21 3.74
CA PHE A 51 -5.38 -1.64 2.50
C PHE A 51 -4.43 -0.57 1.95
N LYS A 52 -3.24 -0.99 1.51
CA LYS A 52 -2.25 -0.12 0.84
C LYS A 52 -1.82 -0.77 -0.48
N ASN A 53 -2.14 -0.11 -1.59
CA ASN A 53 -1.75 -0.57 -2.91
C ASN A 53 -0.36 -0.02 -3.29
N VAL A 54 0.56 -0.91 -3.63
CA VAL A 54 1.87 -0.58 -4.20
C VAL A 54 1.90 -1.07 -5.64
N SER A 55 1.60 -0.16 -6.56
CA SER A 55 1.53 -0.44 -8.00
C SER A 55 2.79 0.00 -8.75
N LYS A 56 3.15 -0.79 -9.77
CA LYS A 56 4.14 -0.48 -10.80
C LYS A 56 3.49 -0.57 -12.19
N GLY A 57 2.46 0.25 -12.41
CA GLY A 57 1.73 0.27 -13.67
C GLY A 57 0.69 -0.85 -13.74
N SER A 58 0.93 -1.84 -14.58
CA SER A 58 0.00 -2.96 -14.85
C SER A 58 0.09 -4.11 -13.85
N GLU A 59 0.94 -4.01 -12.84
CA GLU A 59 1.05 -5.01 -11.78
C GLU A 59 1.36 -4.34 -10.44
N GLY A 60 1.20 -5.09 -9.37
CA GLY A 60 1.56 -4.61 -8.05
C GLY A 60 1.23 -5.58 -6.94
N VAL A 61 1.38 -5.06 -5.72
CA VAL A 61 1.02 -5.77 -4.50
C VAL A 61 0.04 -4.90 -3.72
N LEU A 62 -1.12 -5.48 -3.43
CA LEU A 62 -2.07 -4.88 -2.51
C LEU A 62 -1.82 -5.47 -1.13
N TYR A 63 -1.33 -4.65 -0.20
CA TYR A 63 -1.10 -5.08 1.18
C TYR A 63 -2.36 -4.85 2.01
N TYR A 64 -2.86 -5.90 2.66
CA TYR A 64 -3.76 -5.74 3.80
C TYR A 64 -2.95 -5.74 5.09
N VAL A 65 -3.08 -4.66 5.84
CA VAL A 65 -2.38 -4.44 7.09
C VAL A 65 -3.41 -4.51 8.19
N LYS A 66 -3.42 -5.58 9.00
CA LYS A 66 -4.29 -5.63 10.18
C LYS A 66 -3.67 -4.85 11.33
N ASN A 67 -2.38 -5.03 11.56
CA ASN A 67 -1.62 -4.37 12.62
C ASN A 67 -0.11 -4.36 12.32
N LYS A 68 0.72 -4.00 13.29
CA LYS A 68 2.19 -3.96 13.17
C LYS A 68 2.86 -5.32 12.93
N ARG A 69 2.14 -6.44 13.06
CA ARG A 69 2.69 -7.81 12.97
C ARG A 69 2.05 -8.62 11.83
N LYS A 70 0.76 -8.44 11.58
CA LYS A 70 -0.03 -9.22 10.63
C LYS A 70 -0.30 -8.47 9.33
N ILE A 71 0.26 -8.98 8.23
CA ILE A 71 0.10 -8.42 6.88
C ILE A 71 -0.17 -9.55 5.87
N LEU A 72 -1.08 -9.29 4.94
CA LEU A 72 -1.27 -10.08 3.71
C LEU A 72 -0.80 -9.26 2.52
N ALA A 73 -0.18 -9.93 1.57
CA ALA A 73 0.30 -9.40 0.31
C ALA A 73 -0.44 -10.09 -0.84
N PHE A 74 -1.35 -9.36 -1.48
CA PHE A 74 -2.05 -9.82 -2.66
C PHE A 74 -1.32 -9.33 -3.90
N THR A 75 -0.52 -10.21 -4.52
CA THR A 75 0.03 -9.96 -5.85
C THR A 75 -1.11 -9.89 -6.86
N TRP A 76 -1.08 -8.87 -7.71
CA TRP A 76 -2.11 -8.66 -8.72
C TRP A 76 -1.53 -8.16 -10.04
N VAL A 77 -2.23 -8.48 -11.11
CA VAL A 77 -1.99 -7.97 -12.47
C VAL A 77 -3.25 -7.25 -12.97
N LEU A 78 -3.07 -6.21 -13.77
CA LEU A 78 -4.16 -5.45 -14.36
C LEU A 78 -4.72 -6.24 -15.54
N ALA A 79 -5.94 -6.74 -15.40
CA ALA A 79 -6.67 -7.45 -16.43
C ALA A 79 -8.08 -6.86 -16.52
N ASP A 80 -8.50 -6.48 -17.73
CA ASP A 80 -9.84 -5.94 -18.01
C ASP A 80 -10.26 -4.76 -17.09
N GLY A 81 -9.30 -3.88 -16.79
CA GLY A 81 -9.52 -2.72 -15.92
C GLY A 81 -9.70 -3.07 -14.44
N LYS A 82 -9.34 -4.28 -14.02
CA LYS A 82 -9.41 -4.75 -12.64
C LYS A 82 -8.06 -5.29 -12.18
N MET A 83 -7.80 -5.23 -10.88
CA MET A 83 -6.63 -5.87 -10.27
C MET A 83 -6.97 -7.34 -10.04
N LEU A 84 -6.54 -8.22 -10.93
CA LEU A 84 -6.74 -9.65 -10.80
C LEU A 84 -5.67 -10.23 -9.87
N CYS A 85 -6.09 -10.76 -8.72
CA CYS A 85 -5.18 -11.44 -7.81
C CYS A 85 -4.65 -12.72 -8.46
N THR A 86 -3.33 -12.90 -8.42
CA THR A 86 -2.64 -14.05 -9.03
C THR A 86 -2.41 -15.20 -8.07
N ARG A 87 -2.75 -15.03 -6.78
CA ARG A 87 -2.56 -16.03 -5.74
C ARG A 87 -3.78 -16.96 -5.65
N GLU A 88 -3.53 -18.26 -5.60
CA GLU A 88 -4.59 -19.29 -5.56
C GLU A 88 -5.37 -19.30 -4.23
N ASN A 89 -4.65 -19.30 -3.10
CA ASN A 89 -5.24 -19.25 -1.75
C ASN A 89 -4.86 -17.93 -1.05
N PRO A 90 -5.48 -16.80 -1.42
CA PRO A 90 -5.10 -15.47 -0.92
C PRO A 90 -5.41 -15.28 0.57
N PHE A 91 -6.39 -16.02 1.11
CA PHE A 91 -6.92 -15.82 2.46
C PHE A 91 -6.55 -16.92 3.46
N GLU A 92 -5.70 -17.87 3.09
CA GLU A 92 -5.41 -19.02 3.93
C GLU A 92 -4.50 -18.64 5.11
N ARG A 93 -3.36 -18.01 4.81
CA ARG A 93 -2.30 -17.72 5.80
C ARG A 93 -1.78 -16.31 5.65
N TRP A 94 -1.44 -15.72 6.80
CA TRP A 94 -0.69 -14.48 6.87
C TRP A 94 0.65 -14.62 6.15
N ASP A 95 1.07 -13.59 5.40
CA ASP A 95 2.40 -13.56 4.77
C ASP A 95 3.47 -13.12 5.76
N TYR A 96 3.06 -12.32 6.74
CA TYR A 96 3.87 -11.87 7.86
C TYR A 96 3.04 -11.95 9.14
N PRO A 97 3.62 -12.40 10.27
CA PRO A 97 5.05 -12.68 10.49
C PRO A 97 5.51 -14.05 9.95
N GLU A 98 6.79 -14.42 10.12
CA GLU A 98 7.41 -15.62 9.51
C GLU A 98 6.71 -16.93 9.87
N GLU A 99 6.02 -16.97 11.01
CA GLU A 99 5.24 -18.11 11.48
C GLU A 99 4.05 -18.46 10.55
N ARG A 100 3.60 -17.51 9.72
CA ARG A 100 2.54 -17.67 8.70
C ARG A 100 1.30 -18.39 9.23
N GLU A 101 0.79 -17.89 10.34
CA GLU A 101 -0.43 -18.38 10.98
C GLU A 101 -1.62 -18.38 10.01
N LEU A 102 -2.56 -19.30 10.23
CA LEU A 102 -3.85 -19.31 9.54
C LEU A 102 -4.68 -18.09 9.97
N LEU A 103 -5.48 -17.57 9.05
CA LEU A 103 -6.47 -16.55 9.38
C LEU A 103 -7.60 -17.17 10.21
N ASN A 104 -7.97 -16.52 11.31
CA ASN A 104 -9.18 -16.90 12.05
C ASN A 104 -10.44 -16.28 11.43
N GLU A 105 -11.61 -16.73 11.87
CA GLU A 105 -12.91 -16.30 11.30
C GLU A 105 -13.15 -14.79 11.46
N ASP A 106 -12.81 -14.23 12.61
CA ASP A 106 -12.95 -12.78 12.87
C ASP A 106 -12.02 -11.95 11.98
N GLU A 107 -10.78 -12.42 11.78
CA GLU A 107 -9.79 -11.82 10.87
C GLU A 107 -10.28 -11.83 9.45
N HIS A 108 -10.87 -12.95 9.02
CA HIS A 108 -11.43 -13.09 7.70
C HIS A 108 -12.62 -12.14 7.50
N LYS A 109 -13.53 -12.05 8.48
CA LYS A 109 -14.67 -11.13 8.42
C LYS A 109 -14.21 -9.67 8.33
N GLN A 110 -13.28 -9.26 9.19
CA GLN A 110 -12.72 -7.92 9.18
C GLN A 110 -12.02 -7.59 7.85
N LEU A 111 -11.24 -8.54 7.32
CA LEU A 111 -10.59 -8.41 6.01
C LEU A 111 -11.61 -8.15 4.90
N MET A 112 -12.71 -8.91 4.87
CA MET A 112 -13.75 -8.76 3.85
C MET A 112 -14.47 -7.42 3.94
N GLU A 113 -14.75 -6.92 5.15
CA GLU A 113 -15.32 -5.60 5.36
C GLU A 113 -14.39 -4.48 4.87
N GLU A 114 -13.10 -4.55 5.19
CA GLU A 114 -12.11 -3.57 4.73
C GLU A 114 -11.88 -3.66 3.21
N LEU A 115 -11.96 -4.86 2.64
CA LEU A 115 -11.84 -5.09 1.21
C LEU A 115 -13.00 -4.46 0.45
N GLU A 116 -14.22 -4.58 0.98
CA GLU A 116 -15.39 -3.94 0.42
C GLU A 116 -15.27 -2.40 0.46
N LYS A 117 -14.82 -1.85 1.59
CA LYS A 117 -14.53 -0.41 1.73
C LYS A 117 -13.48 0.04 0.71
N PHE A 118 -12.40 -0.74 0.56
CA PHE A 118 -11.37 -0.47 -0.43
C PHE A 118 -11.93 -0.46 -1.85
N ASN A 119 -12.71 -1.47 -2.25
CA ASN A 119 -13.31 -1.57 -3.58
C ASN A 119 -14.39 -0.52 -3.85
N LYS A 120 -15.07 0.00 -2.82
CA LYS A 120 -16.02 1.12 -2.93
C LYS A 120 -15.30 2.46 -3.15
N LYS A 121 -14.17 2.66 -2.49
CA LYS A 121 -13.40 3.93 -2.54
C LYS A 121 -12.53 4.05 -3.79
N ASN A 122 -12.03 2.93 -4.31
CA ASN A 122 -11.07 2.93 -5.42
C ASN A 122 -11.76 2.61 -6.76
N PRO A 123 -11.40 3.32 -7.85
CA PRO A 123 -11.99 3.09 -9.17
C PRO A 123 -11.60 1.72 -9.75
N VAL A 124 -10.35 1.29 -9.52
CA VAL A 124 -9.87 -0.03 -9.92
C VAL A 124 -10.02 -0.98 -8.74
N LYS A 125 -10.84 -2.01 -8.92
CA LYS A 125 -11.19 -2.98 -7.88
C LYS A 125 -10.28 -4.20 -7.95
N ILE A 126 -9.98 -4.78 -6.79
CA ILE A 126 -9.35 -6.09 -6.73
C ILE A 126 -10.40 -7.19 -6.86
N VAL A 127 -10.08 -8.21 -7.65
CA VAL A 127 -10.88 -9.40 -7.89
C VAL A 127 -10.01 -10.63 -7.63
N PHE A 128 -10.60 -11.63 -6.98
CA PHE A 128 -9.98 -12.91 -6.69
C PHE A 128 -10.59 -13.95 -7.62
N LYS A 129 -9.79 -14.94 -8.02
CA LYS A 129 -10.26 -16.06 -8.84
C LYS A 129 -11.01 -17.08 -8.00
#